data_AF-A0A314YF31-F1
#
_entry.id   AF-A0A314YF31-F1
#
_cell.length_a   1.000
_cell.length_b   1.000
_cell.length_c   1.000
_cell.angle_alpha   90.00
_cell.angle_beta   90.00
_cell.angle_gamma   90.00
#
_symmetry.space_group_name_H-M   'P 1'
#
loop_
_entity.id
_entity.type
_entity.pdbx_description
1 polymer ?
#
loop_
_entity_poly.entity_id
_entity_poly.type
_entity_poly.pdbx_seq_one_letter_code
_entity_poly.pdbx_strand_id
1 'polypeptide(L)'
;MDAQVNNSKRRNSKVPINATLAATNRNAAAAVANADDPAQLASQQSAVREQDQYMPIANVICILRHILPPHAKISNDAKETIQECVSEYIAFITGEANERCQREQRKTVTVEDILWAMGKLRFNNYIEPLTLFL
;
A
#
# COMPACT_ATOMS: atom_id res chain seq x y z
N MET A 1 22.81 -15.28 -43.50
CA MET A 1 22.30 -16.44 -44.24
C MET A 1 22.70 -17.64 -43.39
N ASP A 2 21.85 -18.32 -42.63
CA ASP A 2 20.40 -18.46 -42.76
C ASP A 2 19.73 -18.78 -41.43
N ALA A 3 18.47 -18.38 -41.37
CA ALA A 3 17.49 -18.74 -40.36
C ALA A 3 16.97 -20.17 -40.58
N GLN A 4 16.68 -20.88 -39.49
CA GLN A 4 15.60 -21.87 -39.36
C GLN A 4 15.12 -21.77 -37.90
N VAL A 5 13.96 -21.20 -37.56
CA VAL A 5 12.57 -21.60 -37.86
C VAL A 5 12.36 -23.10 -37.70
N ASN A 6 11.79 -23.49 -36.55
CA ASN A 6 10.72 -24.48 -36.59
C ASN A 6 9.73 -24.32 -35.44
N ASN A 7 8.51 -23.99 -35.86
CA ASN A 7 7.26 -23.97 -35.12
C ASN A 7 6.68 -25.40 -35.14
N SER A 8 6.05 -25.84 -34.04
CA SER A 8 4.63 -26.25 -34.03
C SER A 8 4.32 -27.41 -33.07
N LYS A 9 3.26 -27.17 -32.30
CA LYS A 9 2.17 -28.10 -31.97
C LYS A 9 2.39 -29.08 -30.81
N ARG A 10 1.75 -28.81 -29.66
CA ARG A 10 0.74 -29.66 -28.95
C ARG A 10 -0.02 -28.79 -27.92
N ARG A 11 -1.15 -28.16 -28.26
CA ARG A 11 -2.55 -28.58 -28.00
C ARG A 11 -2.83 -29.23 -26.61
N ASN A 12 -3.43 -28.40 -25.74
CA ASN A 12 -4.66 -28.56 -24.92
C ASN A 12 -4.97 -29.81 -24.07
N SER A 13 -5.54 -29.49 -22.89
CA SER A 13 -6.68 -30.14 -22.21
C SER A 13 -6.40 -31.28 -21.22
N LYS A 14 -6.52 -31.00 -19.90
CA LYS A 14 -7.66 -31.42 -19.03
C LYS A 14 -7.38 -31.11 -17.55
N VAL A 15 -8.35 -30.46 -16.89
CA VAL A 15 -8.49 -30.36 -15.43
C VAL A 15 -9.23 -31.61 -14.92
N PRO A 16 -8.96 -32.08 -13.68
CA PRO A 16 -10.04 -32.10 -12.67
C PRO A 16 -9.57 -31.56 -11.31
N ILE A 17 -10.28 -30.60 -10.71
CA ILE A 17 -11.38 -30.80 -9.74
C ILE A 17 -10.84 -31.35 -8.41
N ASN A 18 -10.40 -30.44 -7.52
CA ASN A 18 -10.15 -30.74 -6.12
C ASN A 18 -11.45 -31.20 -5.46
N ALA A 19 -11.35 -32.37 -4.84
CA ALA A 19 -12.41 -33.06 -4.14
C ALA A 19 -12.55 -32.56 -2.69
N THR A 20 -13.81 -32.52 -2.24
CA THR A 20 -14.25 -32.88 -0.88
C THR A 20 -14.00 -31.92 0.30
N LEU A 21 -15.03 -31.11 0.58
CA LEU A 21 -15.85 -31.01 1.80
C LEU A 21 -15.21 -30.96 3.23
N ALA A 22 -15.43 -29.80 3.85
CA ALA A 22 -16.00 -29.55 5.19
C ALA A 22 -15.48 -30.28 6.45
N ALA A 23 -14.93 -29.49 7.38
CA ALA A 23 -15.03 -29.75 8.82
C ALA A 23 -15.30 -28.43 9.58
N THR A 24 -16.52 -28.34 10.10
CA THR A 24 -16.99 -27.40 11.12
C THR A 24 -16.18 -27.58 12.40
N ASN A 25 -15.71 -26.51 13.04
CA ASN A 25 -15.68 -26.49 14.51
C ASN A 25 -16.04 -25.12 15.08
N ARG A 26 -16.98 -25.16 16.03
CA ARG A 26 -17.58 -24.05 16.76
C ARG A 26 -17.00 -24.05 18.18
N ASN A 27 -16.89 -22.85 18.74
CA ASN A 27 -16.69 -22.51 20.16
C ASN A 27 -15.26 -22.48 20.70
N ALA A 28 -14.79 -21.28 20.99
CA ALA A 28 -14.46 -20.89 22.37
C ALA A 28 -14.67 -19.36 22.51
N ALA A 29 -15.83 -18.98 23.02
CA ALA A 29 -16.05 -17.67 23.58
C ALA A 29 -15.33 -17.55 24.95
N ALA A 30 -15.08 -16.31 25.35
CA ALA A 30 -14.60 -15.84 26.67
C ALA A 30 -13.08 -15.78 26.89
N ALA A 31 -12.52 -14.60 26.58
CA ALA A 31 -11.53 -13.96 27.45
C ALA A 31 -11.79 -12.45 27.44
N VAL A 32 -12.73 -12.02 28.28
CA VAL A 32 -12.79 -10.64 28.76
C VAL A 32 -11.71 -10.55 29.83
N ALA A 33 -10.59 -9.90 29.53
CA ALA A 33 -9.58 -9.53 30.51
C ALA A 33 -9.03 -8.16 30.12
N ASN A 34 -9.21 -7.21 31.03
CA ASN A 34 -8.71 -5.84 30.95
C ASN A 34 -7.18 -5.83 30.76
N ALA A 35 -6.67 -4.92 29.92
CA ALA A 35 -5.25 -4.58 29.88
C ALA A 35 -5.06 -3.15 29.37
N ASP A 36 -5.14 -2.18 30.29
CA ASP A 36 -4.45 -0.90 30.19
C ASP A 36 -2.96 -1.14 30.41
N ASP A 37 -2.23 -1.56 29.37
CA ASP A 37 -0.77 -1.73 29.45
C ASP A 37 -0.07 -1.21 28.17
N PRO A 38 0.58 -0.04 28.20
CA PRO A 38 1.21 0.57 27.03
C PRO A 38 2.49 -0.15 26.57
N ALA A 39 2.91 -1.22 27.25
CA ALA A 39 4.16 -1.93 26.96
C ALA A 39 4.06 -3.00 25.83
N GLN A 40 2.86 -3.34 25.35
CA GLN A 40 2.68 -4.41 24.34
C GLN A 40 2.65 -3.94 22.88
N LEU A 41 2.70 -2.63 22.61
CA LEU A 41 2.78 -2.11 21.24
C LEU A 41 4.19 -2.22 20.62
N ALA A 42 5.23 -2.43 21.43
CA ALA A 42 6.61 -2.47 20.96
C ALA A 42 7.07 -3.84 20.40
N SER A 43 6.35 -4.93 20.70
CA SER A 43 6.75 -6.30 20.33
C SER A 43 6.04 -6.86 19.09
N GLN A 44 5.19 -6.06 18.44
CA GLN A 44 4.55 -6.39 17.17
C GLN A 44 5.18 -5.64 15.99
N GLN A 45 6.50 -5.35 16.04
CA GLN A 45 7.29 -5.25 14.81
C GLN A 45 7.44 -6.66 14.21
N SER A 46 6.30 -7.24 13.82
CA SER A 46 6.24 -8.52 13.12
C SER A 46 6.90 -8.33 11.77
N ALA A 47 8.20 -8.63 11.68
CA ALA A 47 9.01 -8.73 10.46
C ALA A 47 8.28 -8.28 9.19
N VAL A 48 8.02 -6.97 9.07
CA VAL A 48 7.34 -6.43 7.90
C VAL A 48 8.39 -6.54 6.83
N ARG A 49 8.13 -7.40 5.83
CA ARG A 49 9.03 -7.55 4.70
C ARG A 49 9.23 -6.15 4.13
N GLU A 50 10.47 -5.73 3.88
CA GLU A 50 10.74 -4.40 3.32
C GLU A 50 9.93 -4.16 2.04
N GLN A 51 9.64 -5.22 1.28
CA GLN A 51 8.77 -5.18 0.10
C GLN A 51 7.32 -4.75 0.38
N ASP A 52 6.79 -4.99 1.58
CA ASP A 52 5.44 -4.57 1.96
C ASP A 52 5.40 -3.08 2.34
N GLN A 53 6.55 -2.42 2.53
CA GLN A 53 6.64 -1.00 2.88
C GLN A 53 6.68 -0.08 1.66
N TYR A 54 6.93 -0.63 0.46
CA TYR A 54 7.08 0.14 -0.77
C TYR A 54 5.99 -0.21 -1.78
N MET A 55 5.54 0.81 -2.53
CA MET A 55 4.71 0.56 -3.70
C MET A 55 5.52 -0.21 -4.76
N PRO A 56 4.90 -1.13 -5.51
CA PRO A 56 5.57 -1.81 -6.60
C PRO A 56 6.23 -0.80 -7.56
N ILE A 57 7.52 -0.99 -7.83
CA ILE A 57 8.31 -0.04 -8.63
C ILE A 57 7.70 0.25 -10.01
N ALA A 58 7.03 -0.74 -10.60
CA ALA A 58 6.31 -0.60 -11.87
C ALA A 58 5.20 0.46 -11.81
N ASN A 59 4.47 0.54 -10.70
CA ASN A 59 3.39 1.51 -10.52
C ASN A 59 3.96 2.93 -10.37
N VAL A 60 5.06 3.08 -9.62
CA VAL A 60 5.78 4.35 -9.49
C VAL A 60 6.28 4.83 -10.86
N ILE A 61 6.94 3.96 -11.62
CA ILE A 61 7.43 4.29 -12.97
C ILE A 61 6.30 4.69 -13.90
N CYS A 62 5.15 3.99 -13.84
CA CYS A 62 3.99 4.29 -14.67
C CYS A 62 3.47 5.72 -14.46
N ILE A 63 3.31 6.14 -13.20
CA ILE A 63 2.86 7.49 -12.85
C ILE A 63 3.91 8.54 -13.24
N LEU A 64 5.20 8.29 -12.97
CA LEU A 64 6.28 9.19 -13.38
C LEU A 64 6.33 9.39 -14.90
N ARG A 65 6.04 8.34 -15.67
CA ARG A 65 6.00 8.44 -17.14
C ARG A 65 4.83 9.28 -17.64
N HIS A 66 3.74 9.36 -16.89
CA HIS A 66 2.55 10.12 -17.28
C HIS A 66 2.81 11.63 -17.32
N ILE A 67 3.71 12.14 -16.48
CA ILE A 67 4.04 13.58 -16.39
C ILE A 67 5.30 13.96 -17.19
N LEU A 68 5.99 12.98 -17.80
CA LEU A 68 7.22 13.20 -18.56
C LEU A 68 7.00 13.06 -20.07
N PRO A 69 7.81 13.72 -20.91
CA PRO A 69 7.79 13.52 -22.36
C PRO A 69 8.06 12.05 -22.75
N PRO A 70 7.53 11.56 -23.90
CA PRO A 70 7.64 10.15 -24.30
C PRO A 70 9.06 9.59 -24.34
N HIS A 71 10.04 10.42 -24.71
CA HIS A 71 11.44 10.00 -24.88
C HIS A 71 12.33 10.29 -23.66
N ALA A 72 11.76 10.77 -22.55
CA ALA A 72 12.53 11.01 -21.34
C ALA A 72 13.18 9.71 -20.83
N LYS A 73 14.30 9.81 -20.11
CA LYS A 73 14.91 8.66 -19.42
C LYS A 73 14.85 8.92 -17.92
N ILE A 74 14.57 7.88 -17.14
CA ILE A 74 14.55 7.91 -15.68
C ILE A 74 15.68 6.97 -15.25
N SER A 75 16.66 7.47 -14.50
CA SER A 75 17.75 6.65 -13.95
C SER A 75 17.22 5.62 -12.95
N ASN A 76 18.01 4.60 -12.62
CA ASN A 76 17.59 3.61 -11.63
C ASN A 76 17.51 4.25 -10.24
N ASP A 77 18.52 5.03 -9.86
CA ASP A 77 18.57 5.76 -8.60
C ASP A 77 17.34 6.65 -8.41
N ALA A 78 16.90 7.37 -9.45
CA ALA A 78 15.71 8.22 -9.34
C ALA A 78 14.42 7.40 -9.11
N LYS A 79 14.32 6.17 -9.64
CA LYS A 79 13.14 5.31 -9.40
C LYS A 79 13.11 4.85 -7.94
N GLU A 80 14.26 4.49 -7.40
CA GLU A 80 14.43 4.05 -6.00
C GLU A 80 14.18 5.22 -5.03
N THR A 81 14.80 6.38 -5.26
CA THR A 81 14.58 7.58 -4.43
C THR A 81 13.12 7.99 -4.41
N ILE A 82 12.43 7.99 -5.56
CA ILE A 82 11.00 8.36 -5.58
C ILE A 82 10.14 7.31 -4.87
N GLN A 83 10.48 6.02 -5.00
CA GLN A 83 9.78 4.96 -4.27
C GLN A 83 9.91 5.15 -2.75
N GLU A 84 11.10 5.49 -2.25
CA GLU A 84 11.33 5.82 -0.84
C GLU A 84 10.56 7.08 -0.42
N CYS A 85 10.61 8.14 -1.24
CA CYS A 85 9.87 9.38 -0.96
C CYS A 85 8.35 9.17 -0.90
N VAL A 86 7.78 8.25 -1.69
CA VAL A 86 6.34 7.95 -1.63
C VAL A 86 5.98 7.30 -0.30
N SER A 87 6.80 6.39 0.20
CA SER A 87 6.58 5.77 1.51
C SER A 87 6.73 6.80 2.63
N GLU A 88 7.75 7.66 2.56
CA GLU A 88 7.90 8.77 3.51
C GLU A 88 6.73 9.75 3.46
N TYR A 89 6.23 10.08 2.27
CA TYR A 89 5.07 10.95 2.09
C TYR A 89 3.82 10.38 2.78
N ILE A 90 3.55 9.08 2.60
CA ILE A 90 2.43 8.41 3.28
C ILE A 90 2.60 8.49 4.80
N ALA A 91 3.80 8.20 5.31
CA ALA A 91 4.09 8.26 6.74
C ALA A 91 3.96 9.68 7.29
N PHE A 92 4.43 10.69 6.55
CA PHE A 92 4.40 12.09 6.93
C PHE A 92 2.98 12.63 7.05
N ILE A 93 2.16 12.46 6.01
CA ILE A 93 0.75 12.89 6.02
C ILE A 93 -0.03 12.14 7.10
N THR A 94 0.14 10.83 7.18
CA THR A 94 -0.59 9.99 8.15
C THR A 94 -0.20 10.32 9.58
N GLY A 95 1.09 10.62 9.83
CA GLY A 95 1.58 11.04 11.13
C GLY A 95 0.93 12.34 11.62
N GLU A 96 0.85 13.33 10.75
CA GLU A 96 0.21 14.62 11.05
C GLU A 96 -1.30 14.49 11.27
N ALA A 97 -1.99 13.73 10.42
CA ALA A 97 -3.41 13.44 10.58
C ALA A 97 -3.70 12.67 11.88
N ASN A 98 -2.85 11.70 12.22
CA ASN A 98 -2.95 10.93 13.45
C ASN A 98 -2.72 11.81 14.69
N GLU A 99 -1.80 12.79 14.64
CA GLU A 99 -1.61 13.74 15.74
C GLU A 99 -2.89 14.53 16.05
N ARG A 100 -3.59 15.03 15.02
CA ARG A 100 -4.90 15.69 15.20
C ARG A 100 -5.93 14.73 15.78
N CYS A 101 -6.05 13.53 15.20
CA CYS A 101 -6.99 12.51 15.66
C CYS A 101 -6.81 12.20 17.15
N GLN A 102 -5.57 12.01 17.60
CA GLN A 102 -5.25 11.73 18.99
C GLN A 102 -5.52 12.92 19.91
N ARG A 103 -5.21 14.15 19.47
CA ARG A 103 -5.51 15.38 20.21
C ARG A 103 -7.01 15.55 20.47
N GLU A 104 -7.84 15.09 19.54
CA GLU A 104 -9.30 15.08 19.65
C GLU A 104 -9.86 13.81 20.35
N GLN A 105 -8.99 13.00 20.98
CA GLN A 105 -9.33 11.75 21.69
C GLN A 105 -10.06 10.71 20.82
N ARG A 106 -9.85 10.75 19.51
CA ARG A 106 -10.39 9.77 18.56
C ARG A 106 -9.37 8.65 18.35
N LYS A 107 -9.88 7.42 18.14
CA LYS A 107 -9.07 6.22 17.86
C LYS A 107 -8.97 5.88 16.36
N THR A 108 -9.72 6.59 15.52
CA THR A 108 -9.79 6.33 14.09
C THR A 108 -9.54 7.63 13.34
N VAL A 109 -8.47 7.62 12.53
CA VAL A 109 -8.15 8.70 11.60
C VAL A 109 -9.21 8.74 10.52
N THR A 110 -9.81 9.90 10.31
CA THR A 110 -10.86 10.11 9.31
C THR A 110 -10.30 10.82 8.08
N VAL A 111 -11.09 10.90 7.00
CA VAL A 111 -10.75 11.69 5.81
C VAL A 111 -10.54 13.17 6.14
N GLU A 112 -11.31 13.71 7.09
CA GLU A 112 -11.18 15.11 7.50
C GLU A 112 -9.80 15.41 8.12
N ASP A 113 -9.24 14.45 8.86
CA ASP A 113 -7.89 14.56 9.42
C ASP A 113 -6.83 14.65 8.31
N ILE A 114 -7.00 13.86 7.25
CA ILE A 114 -6.09 13.86 6.09
C ILE A 114 -6.19 15.19 5.34
N LEU A 115 -7.40 15.67 5.04
CA LEU A 115 -7.59 16.95 4.36
C LEU A 115 -7.02 18.12 5.18
N TRP A 116 -7.17 18.08 6.50
CA TRP A 116 -6.55 19.06 7.39
C TRP A 116 -5.03 18.98 7.40
N ALA A 117 -4.47 17.77 7.46
CA ALA A 117 -3.02 17.57 7.41
C ALA A 117 -2.44 18.13 6.10
N MET A 118 -3.11 17.90 4.95
CA MET A 118 -2.72 18.49 3.66
C MET A 118 -2.68 20.02 3.72
N GLY A 119 -3.67 20.66 4.34
CA GLY A 119 -3.71 22.11 4.53
C GLY A 119 -2.59 22.62 5.44
N LYS A 120 -2.37 21.96 6.58
CA LYS A 120 -1.31 22.31 7.55
C LYS A 120 0.08 22.19 6.92
N LEU A 121 0.30 21.13 6.15
CA LEU A 121 1.58 20.82 5.49
C LEU A 121 1.77 21.55 4.15
N ARG A 122 0.89 22.50 3.81
CA ARG A 122 0.95 23.36 2.61
C ARG A 122 0.73 22.64 1.28
N PHE A 123 0.13 21.46 1.29
CA PHE A 123 -0.34 20.74 0.09
C PHE A 123 -1.75 21.19 -0.35
N ASN A 124 -2.04 22.50 -0.29
CA ASN A 124 -3.38 23.04 -0.54
C ASN A 124 -3.94 22.71 -1.93
N ASN A 125 -3.06 22.61 -2.94
CA ASN A 125 -3.44 22.26 -4.32
C ASN A 125 -4.02 20.83 -4.44
N TYR A 126 -3.86 19.98 -3.42
CA TYR A 126 -4.41 18.63 -3.39
C TYR A 126 -5.76 18.55 -2.69
N ILE A 127 -6.17 19.56 -1.92
CA ILE A 127 -7.39 19.50 -1.10
C ILE A 127 -8.63 19.37 -1.99
N GLU A 128 -8.85 20.30 -2.92
CA GLU A 128 -10.03 20.29 -3.79
C GLU A 128 -10.12 19.01 -4.65
N PRO A 129 -9.05 18.57 -5.34
CA PRO A 129 -9.08 17.30 -6.08
C PRO A 129 -9.38 16.08 -5.19
N LEU A 130 -8.83 16.03 -3.97
CA LEU A 130 -9.08 14.92 -3.05
C LEU A 130 -10.52 14.94 -2.52
N THR A 131 -11.07 16.11 -2.23
CA THR A 131 -12.47 16.24 -1.80
C THR A 131 -13.45 15.83 -2.91
N LEU A 132 -13.12 16.07 -4.18
CA LEU A 132 -13.97 15.62 -5.29
C LEU A 132 -13.92 14.10 -5.49
N PHE A 133 -12.78 13.47 -5.20
CA PHE A 133 -12.58 12.04 -5.39
C PHE A 133 -13.23 11.17 -4.30
N LEU A 134 -13.36 11.69 -3.07
CA LEU A 134 -13.82 10.98 -1.87
C LEU A 134 -15.32 11.17 -1.62
#